data_AF-A0A067FS66-F1
#
_entry.id   AF-A0A067FS66-F1
#
_cell.length_a   1.000
_cell.length_b   1.000
_cell.length_c   1.000
_cell.angle_alpha   90.00
_cell.angle_beta   90.00
_cell.angle_gamma   90.00
#
_symmetry.space_group_name_H-M   'P 1'
#
loop_
_entity.id
_entity.type
_entity.pdbx_description
1 polymer ?
#
loop_
_entity_poly.entity_id
_entity_poly.type
_entity_poly.pdbx_seq_one_letter_code
_entity_poly.pdbx_strand_id
1 'polypeptide(L)'
;MGFVELVKSVNWEQESYPAYEDFAVLPLFALYFPSVRFFLEKFVFEKVAKRWIFGKGHHMLDFKTSERKKKIRKFNESAWKCVYFLTAELLALSVTYDEPWFKNTRCFWVGPGNQVWPDQKIKLKLKGVYMYAAGFYTYSIFALMFWETRRADFGVSMGHHVATVILIVLSYIFRFALIQFCYCLLFFWLLTL
;
A
#
# COMPACT_ATOMS: atom_id res chain seq x y z
N MET A 1 -5.72 22.26 13.22
CA MET A 1 -4.61 22.27 14.20
C MET A 1 -4.55 20.98 15.02
N GLY A 2 -5.67 20.40 15.46
CA GLY A 2 -5.65 19.18 16.31
C GLY A 2 -5.04 17.89 15.71
N PHE A 3 -5.22 17.59 14.42
CA PHE A 3 -4.66 16.34 13.84
C PHE A 3 -3.13 16.33 13.77
N VAL A 4 -2.52 17.47 13.45
CA VAL A 4 -1.05 17.59 13.37
C VAL A 4 -0.43 17.53 14.77
N GLU A 5 -1.08 18.11 15.78
CA GLU A 5 -0.66 17.96 17.18
C GLU A 5 -0.84 16.54 17.70
N LEU A 6 -1.94 15.87 17.33
CA LEU A 6 -2.15 14.46 17.64
C LEU A 6 -1.03 13.59 17.04
N VAL A 7 -0.72 13.78 15.75
CA VAL A 7 0.36 13.07 15.06
C VAL A 7 1.71 13.37 15.70
N LYS A 8 1.98 14.61 16.13
CA LYS A 8 3.23 14.95 16.83
C LYS A 8 3.30 14.39 18.26
N SER A 9 2.17 14.20 18.92
CA SER A 9 2.11 13.66 20.28
C SER A 9 2.37 12.15 20.33
N VAL A 10 2.18 11.45 19.21
CA VAL A 10 2.48 10.02 19.08
C VAL A 10 3.99 9.81 19.05
N ASN A 11 4.50 8.97 19.94
CA ASN A 11 5.91 8.59 19.95
C ASN A 11 6.20 7.53 18.87
N TRP A 12 6.47 7.99 17.65
CA TRP A 12 6.74 7.14 16.48
C TRP A 12 7.98 6.26 16.62
N GLU A 13 8.91 6.63 17.49
CA GLU A 13 10.14 5.89 17.80
C GLU A 13 9.95 4.84 18.90
N GLN A 14 8.73 4.72 19.46
CA GLN A 14 8.45 3.73 20.49
C GLN A 14 8.64 2.31 19.95
N GLU A 15 9.49 1.55 20.63
CA GLU A 15 9.76 0.15 20.31
C GLU A 15 8.87 -0.77 21.14
N SER A 16 8.16 -1.67 20.46
CA SER A 16 7.33 -2.68 21.10
C SER A 16 7.41 -4.02 20.35
N TYR A 17 7.08 -5.10 21.04
CA TYR A 17 7.01 -6.41 20.41
C TYR A 17 5.85 -6.47 19.40
N PRO A 18 5.97 -7.23 18.31
CA PRO A 18 4.84 -7.50 17.43
C PRO A 18 3.73 -8.18 18.25
N ALA A 19 2.55 -7.58 18.28
CA ALA A 19 1.39 -8.09 18.99
C ALA A 19 0.25 -8.35 18.01
N TYR A 20 -0.60 -9.33 18.30
CA TYR A 20 -1.80 -9.59 17.49
C TYR A 20 -2.76 -8.40 17.50
N GLU A 21 -2.74 -7.60 18.57
CA GLU A 21 -3.52 -6.37 18.71
C GLU A 21 -3.19 -5.33 17.63
N ASP A 22 -1.96 -5.34 17.09
CA ASP A 22 -1.58 -4.42 16.01
C ASP A 22 -2.42 -4.65 14.74
N PHE A 23 -2.91 -5.89 14.52
CA PHE A 23 -3.78 -6.22 13.39
C PHE A 23 -5.21 -5.66 13.52
N ALA A 24 -5.61 -5.16 14.70
CA ALA A 24 -6.91 -4.50 14.88
C ALA A 24 -7.04 -3.22 14.04
N VAL A 25 -5.93 -2.69 13.52
CA VAL A 25 -5.90 -1.54 12.60
C VAL A 25 -6.24 -1.95 11.15
N LEU A 26 -6.12 -3.22 10.79
CA LEU A 26 -6.37 -3.69 9.42
C LEU A 26 -7.78 -3.38 8.89
N PRO A 27 -8.87 -3.57 9.65
CA PRO A 27 -10.21 -3.20 9.20
C PRO A 27 -10.34 -1.70 8.89
N LEU A 28 -9.63 -0.84 9.63
CA LEU A 28 -9.62 0.61 9.37
C LEU A 28 -8.97 0.90 8.03
N PHE A 29 -7.82 0.29 7.74
CA PHE A 29 -7.17 0.42 6.43
C PHE A 29 -8.02 -0.17 5.30
N ALA A 30 -8.66 -1.32 5.54
CA ALA A 30 -9.53 -1.97 4.56
C ALA A 30 -10.73 -1.10 4.15
N LEU A 31 -11.22 -0.23 5.03
CA LEU A 31 -12.25 0.78 4.72
C LEU A 31 -11.67 2.07 4.14
N TYR A 32 -10.49 2.49 4.62
CA TYR A 32 -9.81 3.69 4.16
C TYR A 32 -9.49 3.65 2.66
N PHE A 33 -8.86 2.58 2.18
CA PHE A 33 -8.46 2.44 0.77
C PHE A 33 -9.61 2.57 -0.23
N PRO A 34 -10.75 1.86 -0.10
CA PRO A 34 -11.87 2.03 -1.02
C PRO A 34 -12.48 3.43 -0.95
N SER A 35 -12.56 4.05 0.24
CA SER A 35 -13.06 5.42 0.38
C SER A 35 -12.18 6.43 -0.35
N VAL A 36 -10.85 6.36 -0.17
CA VAL A 36 -9.90 7.23 -0.86
C VAL A 36 -9.94 6.99 -2.36
N ARG A 37 -9.98 5.73 -2.80
CA ARG A 37 -10.11 5.38 -4.21
C ARG A 37 -11.35 6.01 -4.83
N PHE A 38 -12.51 5.82 -4.21
CA PHE A 38 -13.76 6.36 -4.72
C PHE A 38 -13.71 7.89 -4.81
N PHE A 39 -13.16 8.56 -3.79
CA PHE A 39 -12.99 10.00 -3.78
C PHE A 39 -12.05 10.48 -4.91
N LEU A 40 -10.86 9.89 -5.03
CA LEU A 40 -9.90 10.28 -6.06
C LEU A 40 -10.43 10.01 -7.47
N GLU A 41 -11.09 8.86 -7.68
CA GLU A 41 -11.72 8.53 -8.97
C GLU A 41 -12.74 9.60 -9.37
N LYS A 42 -13.66 9.99 -8.47
CA LYS A 42 -14.74 10.92 -8.77
C LYS A 42 -14.29 12.37 -8.90
N PHE A 43 -13.42 12.83 -8.00
CA PHE A 43 -13.09 14.24 -7.90
C PHE A 43 -11.84 14.63 -8.69
N VAL A 44 -10.89 13.71 -8.87
CA VAL A 44 -9.58 13.98 -9.48
C VAL A 44 -9.44 13.25 -10.81
N PHE A 45 -9.40 11.92 -10.80
CA PHE A 45 -9.02 11.12 -11.97
C PHE A 45 -10.01 11.28 -13.11
N GLU A 46 -11.33 11.24 -12.85
CA GLU A 46 -12.33 11.40 -13.91
C GLU A 46 -12.26 12.80 -14.56
N LYS A 47 -11.99 13.85 -13.78
CA LYS A 47 -11.83 15.22 -14.30
C LYS A 47 -10.55 15.34 -15.13
N VAL A 48 -9.44 14.81 -14.64
CA VAL A 48 -8.15 14.80 -15.35
C VAL A 48 -8.25 13.99 -16.64
N ALA A 49 -8.83 12.78 -16.59
CA ALA A 49 -9.03 11.90 -17.73
C ALA A 49 -9.88 12.58 -18.81
N LYS A 50 -11.00 13.22 -18.42
CA LYS A 50 -11.84 13.97 -19.36
C LYS A 50 -11.08 15.13 -20.00
N ARG A 51 -10.27 15.85 -19.23
CA ARG A 51 -9.48 17.00 -19.70
C ARG A 51 -8.35 16.60 -20.65
N TRP A 52 -7.64 15.52 -20.36
CA TRP A 52 -6.47 15.07 -21.12
C TRP A 52 -6.82 14.19 -22.32
N ILE A 53 -7.80 13.29 -22.19
CA ILE A 53 -8.10 12.29 -23.23
C ILE A 53 -9.13 12.82 -24.24
N PHE A 54 -10.04 13.71 -23.82
CA PHE A 54 -11.14 14.20 -24.66
C PHE A 54 -11.12 15.72 -24.71
N GLY A 55 -10.21 16.28 -25.52
CA GLY A 55 -10.29 17.68 -25.94
C GLY A 55 -11.64 18.01 -26.60
N LYS A 56 -12.06 19.28 -26.55
CA LYS A 56 -13.37 19.79 -27.02
C LYS A 56 -13.74 19.26 -28.41
N GLY A 57 -14.51 18.16 -28.45
CA GLY A 57 -14.99 17.55 -29.68
C GLY A 57 -16.32 16.84 -29.42
N HIS A 58 -17.42 17.55 -29.66
CA HIS A 58 -18.78 17.03 -29.64
C HIS A 58 -19.16 16.57 -31.05
N HIS A 59 -19.33 15.26 -31.26
CA HIS A 59 -20.25 14.59 -32.21
C HIS A 59 -19.77 13.14 -32.47
N MET A 60 -20.70 12.19 -32.56
CA MET A 60 -20.57 10.70 -32.53
C MET A 60 -20.62 10.11 -31.12
N LEU A 61 -21.83 10.07 -30.55
CA LEU A 61 -22.07 10.10 -29.10
C LEU A 61 -22.32 8.75 -28.40
N ASP A 62 -22.43 7.59 -29.07
CA ASP A 62 -22.81 6.35 -28.35
C ASP A 62 -21.73 5.26 -28.39
N PHE A 63 -21.27 4.83 -29.57
CA PHE A 63 -20.14 3.89 -29.68
C PHE A 63 -18.81 4.47 -29.14
N LYS A 64 -18.54 5.76 -29.41
CA LYS A 64 -17.40 6.44 -28.77
C LYS A 64 -17.60 6.60 -27.26
N THR A 65 -18.83 6.58 -26.74
CA THR A 65 -19.10 6.77 -25.31
C THR A 65 -18.82 5.51 -24.50
N SER A 66 -19.15 4.32 -25.00
CA SER A 66 -18.77 3.07 -24.35
C SER A 66 -17.24 2.87 -24.35
N GLU A 67 -16.59 3.10 -25.48
CA GLU A 67 -15.12 3.05 -25.59
C GLU A 67 -14.43 4.15 -24.76
N ARG A 68 -15.01 5.34 -24.69
CA ARG A 68 -14.57 6.44 -23.81
C ARG A 68 -14.67 6.05 -22.34
N LYS A 69 -15.79 5.48 -21.91
CA LYS A 69 -15.98 4.99 -20.54
C LYS A 69 -14.94 3.91 -20.19
N LYS A 70 -14.67 2.97 -21.11
CA LYS A 70 -13.62 1.96 -20.93
C LYS A 70 -12.22 2.59 -20.80
N LYS A 71 -11.88 3.56 -21.65
CA LYS A 71 -10.59 4.29 -21.58
C LYS A 71 -10.44 5.05 -20.26
N ILE A 72 -11.48 5.76 -19.82
CA ILE A 72 -11.49 6.47 -18.53
C ILE A 72 -11.36 5.48 -17.37
N ARG A 73 -12.06 4.34 -17.40
CA ARG A 73 -11.94 3.31 -16.36
C ARG A 73 -10.51 2.76 -16.27
N LYS A 74 -9.90 2.41 -17.39
CA LYS A 74 -8.50 1.93 -17.41
C LYS A 74 -7.53 3.00 -16.91
N PHE A 75 -7.73 4.27 -17.31
CA PHE A 75 -6.92 5.38 -16.80
C PHE A 75 -7.07 5.54 -15.29
N ASN A 76 -8.30 5.48 -14.76
CA ASN A 76 -8.57 5.57 -13.33
C ASN A 76 -7.93 4.41 -12.55
N GLU A 77 -8.00 3.18 -13.07
CA GLU A 77 -7.32 2.01 -12.50
C GLU A 77 -5.80 2.21 -12.44
N SER A 78 -5.18 2.67 -13.54
CA SER A 78 -3.74 2.95 -13.58
C SER A 78 -3.34 4.13 -12.69
N ALA A 79 -4.14 5.19 -12.64
CA ALA A 79 -3.90 6.37 -11.80
C ALA A 79 -3.99 6.02 -10.31
N TRP A 80 -4.96 5.20 -9.92
CA TRP A 80 -5.09 4.69 -8.56
C TRP A 80 -3.85 3.88 -8.15
N LYS A 81 -3.43 2.93 -8.99
CA LYS A 81 -2.20 2.14 -8.76
C LYS A 81 -0.98 3.06 -8.60
N CYS A 82 -0.82 4.04 -9.50
CA CYS A 82 0.27 5.01 -9.45
C CYS A 82 0.29 5.80 -8.13
N VAL A 83 -0.84 6.41 -7.74
CA VAL A 83 -0.93 7.17 -6.49
C VAL A 83 -0.58 6.28 -5.29
N TYR A 84 -1.14 5.08 -5.23
CA TYR A 84 -0.85 4.15 -4.16
C TYR A 84 0.64 3.81 -4.06
N PHE A 85 1.26 3.36 -5.16
CA PHE A 85 2.67 2.98 -5.15
C PHE A 85 3.57 4.17 -4.82
N LEU A 86 3.28 5.36 -5.35
CA LEU A 86 4.02 6.57 -4.99
C LEU A 86 3.88 6.91 -3.50
N THR A 87 2.67 6.87 -2.95
CA THR A 87 2.49 7.14 -1.52
C THR A 87 3.14 6.09 -0.63
N ALA A 88 3.11 4.81 -1.04
CA ALA A 88 3.74 3.72 -0.32
C ALA A 88 5.27 3.88 -0.32
N GLU A 89 5.84 4.21 -1.48
CA GLU A 89 7.29 4.44 -1.64
C GLU A 89 7.75 5.65 -0.82
N LEU A 90 7.04 6.79 -0.91
CA LEU A 90 7.37 7.97 -0.13
C LEU A 90 7.25 7.72 1.37
N LEU A 91 6.20 7.01 1.80
CA LEU A 91 6.02 6.64 3.20
C LEU A 91 7.17 5.73 3.66
N ALA A 92 7.50 4.71 2.87
CA ALA A 92 8.56 3.77 3.20
C ALA A 92 9.92 4.48 3.30
N LEU A 93 10.28 5.30 2.30
CA LEU A 93 11.50 6.10 2.31
C LEU A 93 11.54 7.06 3.49
N SER A 94 10.43 7.75 3.81
CA SER A 94 10.39 8.71 4.92
C SER A 94 10.62 8.04 6.28
N VAL A 95 10.13 6.81 6.46
CA VAL A 95 10.26 6.04 7.71
C VAL A 95 11.65 5.41 7.85
N THR A 96 12.32 5.08 6.74
CA THR A 96 13.62 4.40 6.75
C THR A 96 14.83 5.29 6.55
N TYR A 97 14.64 6.51 6.06
CA TYR A 97 15.75 7.41 5.74
C TYR A 97 16.71 7.63 6.93
N ASP A 98 16.15 7.78 8.13
CA ASP A 98 16.90 8.03 9.36
C ASP A 98 17.34 6.74 10.08
N GLU A 99 17.03 5.57 9.54
CA GLU A 99 17.30 4.30 10.21
C GLU A 99 18.69 3.75 9.88
N PRO A 100 19.45 3.28 10.89
CA PRO A 100 20.82 2.79 10.69
C PRO A 100 20.88 1.51 9.83
N TRP A 101 19.83 0.67 9.90
CA TRP A 101 19.70 -0.55 9.11
C TRP A 101 19.48 -0.31 7.62
N PHE A 102 19.09 0.90 7.21
CA PHE A 102 19.01 1.25 5.80
C PHE A 102 20.40 1.35 5.14
N LYS A 103 21.42 1.73 5.91
CA LYS A 103 22.80 1.92 5.42
C LYS A 103 23.68 0.69 5.65
N ASN A 104 23.40 -0.10 6.68
CA ASN A 104 24.22 -1.26 7.04
C ASN A 104 23.35 -2.51 7.26
N THR A 105 23.54 -3.52 6.40
CA THR A 105 22.77 -4.77 6.44
C THR A 105 23.05 -5.63 7.67
N ARG A 106 24.15 -5.39 8.40
CA ARG A 106 24.40 -6.06 9.70
C ARG A 106 23.38 -5.66 10.76
N CYS A 107 22.86 -4.44 10.68
CA CYS A 107 21.87 -3.92 11.61
C CYS A 107 20.46 -4.50 11.38
N PHE A 108 20.27 -5.39 10.39
CA PHE A 108 19.03 -6.18 10.28
C PHE A 108 18.93 -7.26 11.35
N TRP A 109 20.08 -7.77 11.80
CA TRP A 109 20.16 -8.89 12.75
C TRP A 109 20.48 -8.42 14.17
N VAL A 110 21.10 -7.24 14.28
CA VAL A 110 21.47 -6.57 15.52
C VAL A 110 20.70 -5.25 15.59
N GLY A 111 19.66 -5.23 16.41
CA GLY A 111 18.85 -4.03 16.65
C GLY A 111 19.60 -3.00 17.51
N PRO A 112 19.00 -1.82 17.76
CA PRO A 112 19.57 -0.83 18.67
C PRO A 112 19.79 -1.41 20.07
N GLY A 113 20.99 -1.24 20.64
CA GLY A 113 21.35 -1.78 21.96
C GLY A 113 21.78 -3.25 21.92
N ASN A 114 21.28 -4.05 22.87
CA ASN A 114 21.59 -5.50 23.00
C ASN A 114 20.52 -6.40 22.33
N GLN A 115 19.69 -5.85 21.43
CA GLN A 115 18.65 -6.62 20.75
C GLN A 115 19.27 -7.49 19.65
N VAL A 116 19.07 -8.81 19.73
CA VAL A 116 19.54 -9.78 18.74
C VAL A 116 18.35 -10.62 18.32
N TRP A 117 18.24 -10.89 17.02
CA TRP A 117 17.23 -11.82 16.52
C TRP A 117 17.33 -13.17 17.27
N PRO A 118 16.21 -13.77 17.72
CA PRO A 118 14.82 -13.45 17.40
C PRO A 118 14.16 -12.41 18.32
N ASP A 119 14.79 -11.95 19.40
CA ASP A 119 14.15 -11.04 20.36
C ASP A 119 14.32 -9.56 20.02
N GLN A 120 13.85 -9.18 18.83
CA GLN A 120 13.90 -7.80 18.35
C GLN A 120 12.55 -7.09 18.50
N LYS A 121 12.59 -5.83 18.92
CA LYS A 121 11.42 -4.96 18.95
C LYS A 121 11.26 -4.23 17.62
N ILE A 122 10.04 -3.83 17.30
CA ILE A 122 9.70 -3.08 16.10
C ILE A 122 9.25 -1.69 16.51
N LYS A 123 9.79 -0.66 15.85
CA LYS A 123 9.37 0.72 16.03
C LYS A 123 7.94 0.93 15.53
N LEU A 124 7.17 1.77 16.23
CA LEU A 124 5.78 2.05 15.90
C LEU A 124 5.60 2.55 14.45
N LYS A 125 6.51 3.40 13.96
CA LYS A 125 6.50 3.84 12.55
C LYS A 125 6.60 2.68 11.55
N LEU A 126 7.43 1.68 11.83
CA LEU A 126 7.60 0.52 10.96
C LEU A 126 6.39 -0.42 11.04
N LYS A 127 5.81 -0.59 12.23
CA LYS A 127 4.52 -1.29 12.39
C LYS A 127 3.44 -0.62 11.53
N GLY A 128 3.38 0.71 11.53
CA GLY A 128 2.45 1.47 10.70
C GLY A 128 2.59 1.19 9.21
N VAL A 129 3.81 1.16 8.67
CA VAL A 129 4.04 0.83 7.25
C VAL A 129 3.65 -0.62 6.95
N TYR A 130 3.93 -1.54 7.87
CA TYR A 130 3.50 -2.94 7.76
C TYR A 130 1.98 -3.07 7.70
N MET A 131 1.25 -2.39 8.58
CA MET A 131 -0.21 -2.42 8.60
C MET A 131 -0.81 -1.71 7.38
N TYR A 132 -0.17 -0.65 6.89
CA TYR A 132 -0.55 0.01 5.63
C TYR A 132 -0.44 -0.95 4.43
N ALA A 133 0.70 -1.64 4.29
CA ALA A 133 0.92 -2.60 3.21
C ALA A 133 -0.04 -3.81 3.32
N ALA A 134 -0.19 -4.38 4.51
CA ALA A 134 -1.12 -5.48 4.77
C ALA A 134 -2.57 -5.05 4.44
N GLY A 135 -2.99 -3.88 4.91
CA GLY A 135 -4.32 -3.33 4.65
C GLY A 135 -4.60 -3.15 3.16
N PHE A 136 -3.61 -2.71 2.38
CA PHE A 136 -3.75 -2.58 0.93
C PHE A 136 -3.91 -3.92 0.22
N TYR A 137 -3.09 -4.91 0.55
CA TYR A 137 -3.22 -6.23 -0.08
C TYR A 137 -4.53 -6.92 0.30
N THR A 138 -4.95 -6.79 1.56
CA THR A 138 -6.27 -7.25 2.02
C THR A 138 -7.38 -6.55 1.26
N TYR A 139 -7.34 -5.21 1.15
CA TYR A 139 -8.27 -4.44 0.33
C TYR A 139 -8.28 -4.92 -1.13
N SER A 140 -7.10 -5.16 -1.71
CA SER A 140 -6.96 -5.57 -3.11
C SER A 140 -7.60 -6.93 -3.36
N ILE A 141 -7.53 -7.88 -2.41
CA ILE A 141 -8.25 -9.15 -2.47
C ILE A 141 -9.76 -8.92 -2.54
N PHE A 142 -10.31 -8.04 -1.68
CA PHE A 142 -11.73 -7.68 -1.73
C PHE A 142 -12.11 -6.96 -3.03
N ALA A 143 -11.28 -6.03 -3.49
CA ALA A 143 -11.50 -5.31 -4.74
C ALA A 143 -11.47 -6.26 -5.95
N LEU A 144 -10.53 -7.19 -6.00
CA LEU A 144 -10.46 -8.24 -7.01
C LEU A 144 -11.69 -9.15 -6.98
N MET A 145 -12.18 -9.52 -5.80
CA MET A 145 -13.37 -10.38 -5.68
C MET A 145 -14.68 -9.69 -6.09
N PHE A 146 -14.87 -8.42 -5.72
CA PHE A 146 -16.18 -7.75 -5.82
C PHE A 146 -16.25 -6.60 -6.83
N TRP A 147 -15.13 -5.93 -7.12
CA TRP A 147 -15.12 -4.67 -7.90
C TRP A 147 -14.46 -4.81 -9.28
N GLU A 148 -13.41 -5.63 -9.38
CA GLU A 148 -12.66 -5.79 -10.62
C GLU A 148 -13.29 -6.85 -11.53
N THR A 149 -13.29 -6.58 -12.84
CA THR A 149 -13.81 -7.56 -13.81
C THR A 149 -12.89 -8.76 -13.88
N ARG A 150 -13.42 -9.98 -13.67
CA ARG A 150 -12.66 -11.22 -13.80
C ARG A 150 -12.00 -11.33 -15.17
N ARG A 151 -10.68 -11.22 -15.19
CA ARG A 151 -9.81 -11.44 -16.35
C ARG A 151 -9.26 -12.88 -16.29
N ALA A 152 -8.76 -13.43 -17.40
CA ALA A 152 -8.25 -14.80 -17.48
C ALA A 152 -7.05 -15.11 -16.55
N ASP A 153 -6.29 -14.10 -16.16
CA ASP A 153 -5.18 -14.11 -15.20
C ASP A 153 -5.63 -13.90 -13.73
N PHE A 154 -6.93 -13.84 -13.46
CA PHE A 154 -7.50 -13.57 -12.14
C PHE A 154 -6.99 -14.53 -11.07
N GLY A 155 -6.92 -15.83 -11.36
CA GLY A 155 -6.50 -16.83 -10.38
C GLY A 155 -5.04 -16.66 -9.95
N VAL A 156 -4.16 -16.35 -10.90
CA VAL A 156 -2.72 -16.12 -10.63
C VAL A 156 -2.54 -14.84 -9.80
N SER A 157 -3.21 -13.76 -10.20
CA SER A 157 -3.17 -12.49 -9.46
C SER A 157 -3.73 -12.65 -8.03
N MET A 158 -4.88 -13.32 -7.87
CA MET A 158 -5.48 -13.58 -6.56
C MET A 158 -4.56 -14.41 -5.67
N GLY A 159 -3.99 -15.50 -6.20
CA GLY A 159 -3.03 -16.34 -5.49
C GLY A 159 -1.80 -15.55 -5.04
N HIS A 160 -1.29 -14.66 -5.90
CA HIS A 160 -0.19 -13.76 -5.55
C HIS A 160 -0.55 -12.83 -4.39
N HIS A 161 -1.72 -12.17 -4.43
CA HIS A 161 -2.15 -11.28 -3.34
C HIS A 161 -2.31 -12.02 -2.02
N VAL A 162 -2.90 -13.23 -2.04
CA VAL A 162 -3.05 -14.06 -0.83
C VAL A 162 -1.68 -14.49 -0.29
N ALA A 163 -0.78 -14.95 -1.16
CA ALA A 163 0.58 -15.33 -0.77
C ALA A 163 1.33 -14.15 -0.14
N THR A 164 1.20 -12.96 -0.73
CA THR A 164 1.86 -11.75 -0.20
C THR A 164 1.30 -11.34 1.17
N VAL A 165 -0.01 -11.42 1.40
CA VAL A 165 -0.58 -11.19 2.76
C VAL A 165 -0.02 -12.20 3.76
N ILE A 166 0.03 -13.48 3.41
CA ILE A 166 0.59 -14.53 4.27
C ILE A 166 2.06 -14.23 4.60
N LEU A 167 2.87 -13.87 3.60
CA LEU A 167 4.28 -13.51 3.80
C LEU A 167 4.44 -12.27 4.69
N ILE A 168 3.59 -11.25 4.54
CA ILE A 168 3.61 -10.05 5.40
C ILE A 168 3.28 -10.44 6.85
N VAL A 169 2.25 -11.25 7.08
CA VAL A 169 1.85 -11.67 8.43
C VAL A 169 2.91 -12.57 9.07
N LEU A 170 3.42 -13.57 8.34
CA LEU A 170 4.46 -14.46 8.85
C LEU A 170 5.76 -13.71 9.13
N SER A 171 6.19 -12.81 8.24
CA SER A 171 7.40 -11.99 8.47
C SER A 171 7.25 -11.06 9.67
N TYR A 172 6.03 -10.58 9.95
CA TYR A 172 5.73 -9.80 11.15
C TYR A 172 5.85 -10.63 12.43
N ILE A 173 5.26 -11.84 12.45
CA ILE A 173 5.29 -12.75 13.61
C ILE A 173 6.73 -13.25 13.88
N PHE A 174 7.46 -13.64 12.83
CA PHE A 174 8.84 -14.11 12.93
C PHE A 174 9.87 -12.98 13.06
N ARG A 175 9.43 -11.72 13.14
CA ARG A 175 10.28 -10.54 13.33
C ARG A 175 11.35 -10.36 12.23
N PHE A 176 11.09 -10.90 11.04
CA PHE A 176 11.86 -10.64 9.82
C PHE A 176 11.46 -9.32 9.15
N ALA A 177 10.77 -8.44 9.89
CA ALA A 177 10.17 -7.23 9.37
C ALA A 177 11.18 -6.28 8.70
N LEU A 178 12.40 -6.19 9.24
CA LEU A 178 13.44 -5.34 8.65
C LEU A 178 13.94 -5.85 7.29
N ILE A 179 14.08 -7.17 7.17
CA ILE A 179 14.60 -7.83 5.97
C ILE A 179 13.54 -7.77 4.87
N GLN A 180 12.31 -8.17 5.20
CA GLN A 180 11.18 -8.13 4.29
C GLN A 180 10.89 -6.70 3.82
N PHE A 181 11.11 -5.67 4.64
CA PHE A 181 10.94 -4.28 4.22
C PHE A 181 11.90 -3.87 3.10
N CYS A 182 13.18 -4.24 3.20
CA CYS A 182 14.16 -3.98 2.14
C CYS A 182 13.85 -4.76 0.85
N TYR A 183 13.37 -6.01 0.97
CA TYR A 183 12.89 -6.76 -0.19
C TYR A 183 11.62 -6.14 -0.78
N CYS A 184 10.68 -5.66 0.04
CA CYS A 184 9.48 -4.98 -0.44
C CYS A 184 9.81 -3.70 -1.23
N LEU A 185 10.73 -2.86 -0.75
CA LEU A 185 11.17 -1.66 -1.48
C LEU A 185 11.79 -2.00 -2.86
N LEU A 186 12.51 -3.12 -2.97
CA LEU A 186 13.21 -3.50 -4.21
C LEU A 186 12.36 -4.35 -5.17
N PHE A 187 11.43 -5.18 -4.68
CA PHE A 187 10.71 -6.17 -5.49
C PHE A 187 9.26 -5.80 -5.82
N PHE A 188 8.65 -4.83 -5.15
CA PHE A 188 7.25 -4.46 -5.41
C PHE A 188 6.98 -4.03 -6.86
N TRP A 189 7.98 -3.45 -7.51
CA TRP A 189 7.89 -2.91 -8.87
C TRP A 189 7.80 -3.95 -9.98
N LEU A 190 8.24 -5.19 -9.74
CA LEU A 190 8.47 -6.17 -10.81
C LEU A 190 7.32 -7.16 -11.05
N LEU A 191 6.37 -7.31 -10.12
CA LEU A 191 5.34 -8.36 -10.22
C LEU A 191 3.88 -7.89 -10.22
N THR A 192 3.59 -6.59 -10.02
CA THR A 192 2.20 -6.06 -9.92
C THR A 192 1.77 -5.14 -11.08
N LEU A 193 2.62 -4.98 -12.10
CA LEU A 193 2.31 -4.27 -13.36
C LEU A 193 1.83 -5.21 -14.46
#